data_AF-A0A496X314-F1
#
_entry.id   AF-A0A496X314-F1
#
_cell.length_a   1.000
_cell.length_b   1.000
_cell.length_c   1.000
_cell.angle_alpha   90.00
_cell.angle_beta   90.00
_cell.angle_gamma   90.00
#
_symmetry.space_group_name_H-M   'P 1'
#
loop_
_entity.id
_entity.type
_entity.pdbx_description
1 polymer ?
#
loop_
_entity_poly.entity_id
_entity_poly.type
_entity_poly.pdbx_seq_one_letter_code
_entity_poly.pdbx_strand_id
1 'polypeptide(L)'
;MAKRVLNKLDRRELPSYTVGEAGHYLAVPPATIRYWATGQDSYAPLIEVSDGRPTLLSFLNLVELHVLAAIRRKHTVPMPKVRAAIEYLKKSTRRASDKKHPLISKQLETDGLDLFIQHYGELVNISRDGQIAMRDVMSAALHRIERDDKGIPIKLFPFTRSEIRHAPTMIVIDPMLSAGRPVIAGTGL
;
A
#
# COMPACT_ATOMS: atom_id res chain seq x y z
N MET A 1 16.21 -3.22 -34.51
CA MET A 1 15.92 -4.33 -33.57
C MET A 1 16.29 -4.00 -32.11
N ALA A 2 15.91 -2.81 -31.59
CA ALA A 2 16.24 -2.41 -30.20
C ALA A 2 15.04 -2.44 -29.23
N LYS A 3 13.81 -2.66 -29.74
CA LYS A 3 12.56 -2.61 -28.95
C LYS A 3 12.25 -3.89 -28.16
N ARG A 4 13.07 -4.94 -28.26
CA ARG A 4 12.72 -6.31 -27.81
C ARG A 4 13.44 -6.76 -26.52
N VAL A 5 14.24 -5.89 -25.90
CA VAL A 5 15.02 -6.22 -24.67
C VAL A 5 14.46 -5.56 -23.39
N LEU A 6 13.51 -4.61 -23.49
CA LEU A 6 12.84 -4.01 -22.32
C LEU A 6 11.80 -4.93 -21.65
N ASN A 7 11.62 -6.17 -22.12
CA ASN A 7 10.53 -7.06 -21.70
C ASN A 7 10.91 -8.04 -20.57
N LYS A 8 11.55 -7.58 -19.48
CA LYS A 8 11.80 -8.48 -18.33
C LYS A 8 11.70 -7.89 -16.92
N LEU A 9 11.41 -6.60 -16.76
CA LEU A 9 11.16 -5.99 -15.45
C LEU A 9 9.77 -5.35 -15.46
N ASP A 10 8.91 -5.81 -14.56
CA ASP A 10 7.59 -5.21 -14.34
C ASP A 10 7.77 -3.75 -13.91
N ARG A 11 7.26 -2.80 -14.69
CA ARG A 11 7.44 -1.36 -14.40
C ARG A 11 6.81 -0.97 -13.06
N ARG A 12 5.83 -1.74 -12.57
CA ARG A 12 5.20 -1.53 -11.27
C ARG A 12 6.16 -1.76 -10.11
N GLU A 13 7.20 -2.55 -10.35
CA GLU A 13 8.25 -2.93 -9.39
C GLU A 13 9.51 -2.06 -9.53
N LEU A 14 9.60 -1.24 -10.58
CA LEU A 14 10.76 -0.38 -10.78
C LEU A 14 10.78 0.75 -9.73
N PRO A 15 11.90 0.94 -9.00
CA PRO A 15 12.03 2.01 -8.03
C PRO A 15 11.96 3.37 -8.73
N SER A 16 10.85 4.10 -8.54
CA SER A 16 10.53 5.31 -9.30
C SER A 16 10.17 6.51 -8.43
N TYR A 17 9.88 6.29 -7.15
CA TYR A 17 9.45 7.34 -6.22
C TYR A 17 10.42 7.50 -5.06
N THR A 18 10.74 8.73 -4.73
CA THR A 18 11.44 9.06 -3.49
C THR A 18 10.49 8.93 -2.29
N VAL A 19 11.06 8.78 -1.09
CA VAL A 19 10.31 8.86 0.18
C VAL A 19 9.54 10.18 0.30
N GLY A 20 10.12 11.29 -0.20
CA GLY A 20 9.48 12.61 -0.19
C GLY A 20 8.25 12.67 -1.08
N GLU A 21 8.35 12.18 -2.32
CA GLU A 21 7.21 12.11 -3.25
C GLU A 21 6.10 11.21 -2.69
N ALA A 22 6.43 10.02 -2.19
CA ALA A 22 5.44 9.15 -1.57
C ALA A 22 4.74 9.80 -0.38
N GLY A 23 5.48 10.54 0.46
CA GLY A 23 4.90 11.30 1.57
C GLY A 23 3.94 12.39 1.10
N HIS A 24 4.32 13.12 0.04
CA HIS A 24 3.47 14.14 -0.56
C HIS A 24 2.20 13.55 -1.18
N TYR A 25 2.31 12.50 -1.98
CA TYR A 25 1.17 11.88 -2.69
C TYR A 25 0.17 11.21 -1.75
N LEU A 26 0.62 10.68 -0.62
CA LEU A 26 -0.23 9.96 0.34
C LEU A 26 -0.66 10.82 1.54
N ALA A 27 -0.23 12.08 1.59
CA ALA A 27 -0.41 12.97 2.74
C ALA A 27 0.09 12.34 4.06
N VAL A 28 1.26 11.71 4.03
CA VAL A 28 1.92 11.08 5.17
C VAL A 28 3.29 11.74 5.37
N PRO A 29 3.69 12.09 6.62
CA PRO A 29 5.02 12.67 6.85
C PRO A 29 6.14 11.79 6.26
N PRO A 30 7.13 12.34 5.52
CA PRO A 30 8.19 11.54 4.91
C PRO A 30 8.98 10.67 5.91
N ALA A 31 9.12 11.13 7.16
CA ALA A 31 9.74 10.34 8.23
C ALA A 31 8.95 9.06 8.55
N THR A 32 7.61 9.12 8.49
CA THR A 32 6.74 7.95 8.66
C THR A 32 6.86 7.00 7.48
N ILE A 33 6.87 7.51 6.24
CA ILE A 33 7.11 6.68 5.04
C ILE A 33 8.47 5.98 5.15
N ARG A 34 9.52 6.70 5.57
CA ARG A 34 10.85 6.12 5.78
C ARG A 34 10.81 5.00 6.82
N TYR A 35 10.23 5.25 7.99
CA TYR A 35 10.07 4.23 9.04
C TYR A 35 9.36 2.98 8.52
N TRP A 36 8.30 3.13 7.71
CA TRP A 36 7.58 2.00 7.12
C TRP A 36 8.41 1.25 6.07
N ALA A 37 9.18 1.97 5.25
CA ALA A 37 9.96 1.41 4.16
C ALA A 37 11.28 0.76 4.61
N THR A 38 11.98 1.35 5.59
CA THR A 38 13.33 0.94 5.98
C THR A 38 13.42 0.41 7.40
N GLY A 39 12.34 0.54 8.19
CA GLY A 39 12.39 0.27 9.63
C GLY A 39 13.17 1.35 10.39
N GLN A 40 13.40 1.09 11.68
CA GLN A 40 14.21 1.90 12.58
C GLN A 40 14.71 1.04 13.74
N ASP A 41 16.02 1.10 14.04
CA ASP A 41 16.66 0.37 15.14
C ASP A 41 16.26 -1.13 15.15
N SER A 42 15.63 -1.60 16.23
CA SER A 42 15.15 -2.99 16.39
C SER A 42 13.84 -3.28 15.65
N TYR A 43 13.23 -2.31 14.97
CA TYR A 43 12.00 -2.49 14.22
C TYR A 43 12.28 -2.68 12.73
N ALA A 44 11.97 -3.88 12.22
CA ALA A 44 11.97 -4.20 10.80
C ALA A 44 11.07 -3.24 9.98
N PRO A 45 11.23 -3.15 8.64
CA PRO A 45 10.29 -2.44 7.77
C PRO A 45 8.92 -3.14 7.69
N LEU A 46 7.85 -2.39 7.40
CA LEU A 46 6.48 -2.94 7.23
C LEU A 46 6.22 -3.41 5.80
N ILE A 47 6.99 -2.92 4.83
CA ILE A 47 6.90 -3.29 3.41
C ILE A 47 8.28 -3.72 2.91
N GLU A 48 8.32 -4.52 1.86
CA GLU A 48 9.56 -4.93 1.21
C GLU A 48 9.94 -3.91 0.13
N VAL A 49 11.09 -3.25 0.28
CA VAL A 49 11.63 -2.29 -0.69
C VAL A 49 12.94 -2.79 -1.25
N SER A 50 13.28 -2.41 -2.49
CA SER A 50 14.57 -2.77 -3.06
C SER A 50 15.73 -2.13 -2.29
N ASP A 51 16.80 -2.90 -2.08
CA ASP A 51 18.01 -2.44 -1.41
C ASP A 51 18.77 -1.45 -2.31
N GLY A 52 18.42 -0.17 -2.18
CA GLY A 52 19.01 0.94 -2.93
C GLY A 52 19.36 2.13 -2.03
N ARG A 53 20.41 2.87 -2.41
CA ARG A 53 20.79 4.14 -1.78
C ARG A 53 20.88 5.23 -2.86
N PRO A 54 20.04 6.29 -2.80
CA PRO A 54 18.97 6.51 -1.82
C PRO A 54 17.84 5.47 -1.93
N THR A 55 17.07 5.29 -0.86
CA THR A 55 15.87 4.42 -0.87
C THR A 55 14.85 4.98 -1.85
N LEU A 56 14.49 4.17 -2.83
CA LEU A 56 13.45 4.46 -3.80
C LEU A 56 12.35 3.40 -3.69
N LEU A 57 11.12 3.82 -3.95
CA LEU A 57 9.91 3.04 -3.82
C LEU A 57 9.38 2.72 -5.21
N SER A 58 8.87 1.49 -5.39
CA SER A 58 8.14 1.12 -6.59
C SER A 58 6.69 1.61 -6.53
N PHE A 59 5.94 1.46 -7.64
CA PHE A 59 4.50 1.72 -7.62
C PHE A 59 3.79 0.78 -6.64
N LEU A 60 4.14 -0.51 -6.61
CA LEU A 60 3.55 -1.46 -5.66
C LEU A 60 3.83 -1.07 -4.21
N ASN A 61 5.04 -0.58 -3.90
CA ASN A 61 5.34 -0.03 -2.58
C ASN A 61 4.46 1.18 -2.26
N LEU A 62 4.24 2.09 -3.21
CA LEU A 62 3.35 3.24 -3.02
C LEU A 62 1.91 2.81 -2.71
N VAL A 63 1.41 1.74 -3.35
CA VAL A 63 0.08 1.20 -3.08
C VAL A 63 0.02 0.54 -1.70
N GLU A 64 1.05 -0.18 -1.25
CA GLU A 64 1.10 -0.70 0.13
C GLU A 64 1.11 0.42 1.17
N LEU A 65 1.90 1.47 0.93
CA LEU A 65 1.95 2.65 1.80
C LEU A 65 0.60 3.38 1.86
N HIS A 66 -0.19 3.36 0.78
CA HIS A 66 -1.56 3.89 0.78
C HIS A 66 -2.47 3.13 1.76
N VAL A 67 -2.38 1.80 1.79
CA VAL A 67 -3.13 0.96 2.74
C VAL A 67 -2.66 1.21 4.18
N LEU A 68 -1.35 1.31 4.42
CA LEU A 68 -0.81 1.70 5.74
C LEU A 68 -1.27 3.09 6.17
N ALA A 69 -1.32 4.06 5.25
CA ALA A 69 -1.80 5.41 5.52
C ALA A 69 -3.25 5.39 6.00
N ALA A 70 -4.10 4.56 5.39
CA ALA A 70 -5.48 4.38 5.83
C ALA A 70 -5.54 3.83 7.26
N ILE A 71 -4.80 2.73 7.55
CA ILE A 71 -4.73 2.13 8.89
C ILE A 71 -4.27 3.18 9.94
N ARG A 72 -3.24 3.96 9.62
CA ARG A 72 -2.65 4.96 10.53
C ARG A 72 -3.58 6.14 10.84
N ARG A 73 -4.56 6.47 9.99
CA ARG A 73 -5.55 7.53 10.28
C ARG A 73 -6.37 7.23 11.54
N LYS A 74 -6.40 5.97 11.99
CA LYS A 74 -6.85 5.62 13.33
C LYS A 74 -5.69 5.83 14.31
N HIS A 75 -5.76 6.92 15.09
CA HIS A 75 -4.70 7.41 15.99
C HIS A 75 -4.21 6.40 17.06
N THR A 76 -4.86 5.25 17.21
CA THR A 76 -4.61 4.27 18.27
C THR A 76 -4.03 2.94 17.77
N VAL A 77 -3.53 2.88 16.53
CA VAL A 77 -3.04 1.63 15.93
C VAL A 77 -1.53 1.43 16.15
N PRO A 78 -1.08 0.52 17.03
CA PRO A 78 0.34 0.24 17.22
C PRO A 78 0.95 -0.48 16.01
N MET A 79 1.93 0.15 15.37
CA MET A 79 2.65 -0.39 14.21
C MET A 79 3.30 -1.77 14.44
N PRO A 80 3.85 -2.11 15.63
CA PRO A 80 4.36 -3.46 15.88
C PRO A 80 3.29 -4.55 15.74
N LYS A 81 2.02 -4.26 16.07
CA LYS A 81 0.91 -5.20 15.94
C LYS A 81 0.41 -5.29 14.50
N VAL A 82 0.43 -4.18 13.77
CA VAL A 82 0.21 -4.18 12.31
C VAL A 82 1.24 -5.06 11.62
N ARG A 83 2.52 -4.95 11.99
CA ARG A 83 3.59 -5.81 11.48
C ARG A 83 3.34 -7.29 11.75
N ALA A 84 2.93 -7.66 12.96
CA ALA A 84 2.60 -9.04 13.28
C ALA A 84 1.43 -9.56 12.42
N ALA A 85 0.40 -8.73 12.19
CA ALA A 85 -0.71 -9.09 11.31
C ALA A 85 -0.31 -9.21 9.83
N ILE A 86 0.63 -8.37 9.36
CA ILE A 86 1.24 -8.50 8.02
C ILE A 86 2.00 -9.82 7.91
N GLU A 87 2.81 -10.18 8.90
CA GLU A 87 3.56 -11.44 8.91
C GLU A 87 2.64 -12.66 8.93
N TYR A 88 1.49 -12.56 9.60
CA TYR A 88 0.45 -13.57 9.54
C TYR A 88 -0.11 -13.72 8.11
N LEU A 89 -0.46 -12.62 7.42
CA LEU A 89 -0.92 -12.66 6.03
C LEU A 89 0.11 -13.29 5.07
N LYS A 90 1.39 -12.96 5.26
CA LYS A 90 2.49 -13.53 4.45
C LYS A 90 2.59 -15.05 4.61
N LYS A 91 2.29 -15.57 5.81
CA LYS A 91 2.28 -17.01 6.10
C LYS A 91 1.03 -17.70 5.58
N SER A 92 -0.12 -17.01 5.54
CA SER A 92 -1.39 -17.59 5.07
C SER A 92 -1.52 -17.66 3.55
N THR A 93 -0.78 -16.81 2.80
CA THR A 93 -0.82 -16.82 1.34
C THR A 93 0.13 -17.83 0.70
N ARG A 94 -0.30 -18.41 -0.43
CA ARG A 94 0.52 -19.32 -1.25
C ARG A 94 1.20 -18.63 -2.43
N ARG A 95 0.71 -17.47 -2.89
CA ARG A 95 1.24 -16.79 -4.09
C ARG A 95 2.45 -15.95 -3.74
N ALA A 96 3.53 -16.09 -4.50
CA ALA A 96 4.78 -15.35 -4.25
C ALA A 96 4.60 -13.82 -4.28
N SER A 97 3.79 -13.31 -5.22
CA SER A 97 3.47 -11.88 -5.30
C SER A 97 2.76 -11.35 -4.06
N ASP A 98 1.87 -12.15 -3.47
CA ASP A 98 1.14 -11.79 -2.25
C ASP A 98 2.04 -11.85 -1.02
N LYS A 99 3.03 -12.75 -1.00
CA LYS A 99 4.04 -12.80 0.08
C LYS A 99 4.93 -11.56 0.07
N LYS A 100 5.28 -11.09 -1.13
CA LYS A 100 6.11 -9.90 -1.33
C LYS A 100 5.34 -8.61 -1.00
N HIS A 101 4.07 -8.54 -1.42
CA HIS A 101 3.21 -7.38 -1.22
C HIS A 101 1.90 -7.72 -0.50
N PRO A 102 1.95 -8.14 0.78
CA PRO A 102 0.81 -8.67 1.52
C PRO A 102 -0.33 -7.68 1.68
N LEU A 103 -0.02 -6.39 1.85
CA LEU A 103 -1.00 -5.33 2.06
C LEU A 103 -1.79 -4.95 0.82
N ILE A 104 -1.39 -5.46 -0.34
CA ILE A 104 -2.09 -5.27 -1.62
C ILE A 104 -2.32 -6.63 -2.29
N SER A 105 -2.22 -7.73 -1.55
CA SER A 105 -2.49 -9.06 -2.07
C SER A 105 -3.96 -9.18 -2.51
N LYS A 106 -4.22 -10.03 -3.52
CA LYS A 106 -5.62 -10.34 -3.91
C LYS A 106 -6.36 -11.00 -2.75
N GLN A 107 -5.66 -11.84 -1.98
CA GLN A 107 -6.23 -12.48 -0.79
C GLN A 107 -6.74 -11.43 0.19
N LEU A 108 -5.99 -10.36 0.46
CA LEU A 108 -6.45 -9.31 1.37
C LEU A 108 -7.71 -8.59 0.87
N GLU A 109 -7.87 -8.42 -0.45
CA GLU A 109 -9.06 -7.79 -1.03
C GLU A 109 -10.33 -8.66 -0.91
N THR A 110 -10.20 -9.98 -0.97
CA THR A 110 -11.33 -10.91 -0.96
C THR A 110 -11.73 -11.35 0.44
N ASP A 111 -10.95 -12.26 1.03
CA ASP A 111 -11.26 -13.02 2.25
C ASP A 111 -10.25 -12.77 3.37
N GLY A 112 -9.06 -12.29 3.01
CA GLY A 112 -7.97 -11.98 3.92
C GLY A 112 -8.20 -10.71 4.76
N LEU A 113 -9.13 -9.83 4.37
CA LEU A 113 -9.45 -8.63 5.15
C LEU A 113 -10.05 -8.99 6.52
N ASP A 114 -11.05 -9.86 6.52
CA ASP A 114 -11.67 -10.40 7.73
C ASP A 114 -10.62 -11.02 8.66
N LEU A 115 -9.78 -11.87 8.08
CA LEU A 115 -8.75 -12.60 8.79
C LEU A 115 -7.68 -11.66 9.37
N PHE A 116 -7.25 -10.66 8.60
CA PHE A 116 -6.32 -9.64 9.08
C PHE A 116 -6.90 -8.85 10.25
N ILE A 117 -8.15 -8.41 10.14
CA ILE A 117 -8.82 -7.60 11.17
C ILE A 117 -9.04 -8.41 12.43
N GLN A 118 -9.45 -9.67 12.31
CA GLN A 118 -9.63 -10.57 13.44
C GLN A 118 -8.30 -10.77 14.18
N HIS A 119 -7.25 -11.17 13.45
CA HIS A 119 -5.95 -11.43 14.06
C HIS A 119 -5.32 -10.17 14.66
N TYR A 120 -5.42 -9.04 13.96
CA TYR A 120 -5.02 -7.75 14.51
C TYR A 120 -5.85 -7.40 15.75
N GLY A 121 -7.16 -7.66 15.71
CA GLY A 121 -8.10 -7.42 16.79
C GLY A 121 -7.72 -8.11 18.09
N GLU A 122 -7.36 -9.39 17.99
CA GLU A 122 -6.84 -10.21 19.10
C GLU A 122 -5.53 -9.65 19.66
N LEU A 123 -4.64 -9.15 18.79
CA LEU A 123 -3.32 -8.64 19.17
C LEU A 123 -3.36 -7.32 19.97
N VAL A 124 -4.38 -6.49 19.76
CA VAL A 124 -4.54 -5.17 20.42
C VAL A 124 -5.76 -5.08 21.34
N ASN A 125 -6.55 -6.16 21.46
CA ASN A 125 -7.78 -6.21 22.23
C ASN A 125 -8.74 -5.05 21.89
N ILE A 126 -8.98 -4.81 20.60
CA ILE A 126 -9.96 -3.79 20.15
C ILE A 126 -11.38 -4.37 20.17
N SER A 127 -12.33 -3.51 20.56
CA SER A 127 -13.75 -3.85 20.55
C SER A 127 -14.25 -4.23 19.16
N ARG A 128 -15.41 -4.87 19.09
CA ARG A 128 -16.09 -5.19 17.83
C ARG A 128 -16.31 -3.95 16.96
N ASP A 129 -16.70 -2.83 17.57
CA ASP A 129 -16.87 -1.55 16.86
C ASP A 129 -15.54 -1.03 16.30
N GLY A 130 -14.43 -1.21 17.04
CA GLY A 130 -13.09 -0.89 16.56
C GLY A 130 -12.68 -1.73 15.35
N GLN A 131 -13.04 -3.02 15.34
CA GLN A 131 -12.79 -3.92 14.21
C GLN A 131 -13.62 -3.53 12.97
N ILE A 132 -14.89 -3.17 13.16
CA ILE A 132 -15.75 -2.65 12.08
C ILE A 132 -15.17 -1.34 11.52
N ALA A 133 -14.75 -0.43 12.39
CA ALA A 133 -14.15 0.83 11.96
C ALA A 133 -12.82 0.63 11.21
N MET A 134 -12.04 -0.39 11.57
CA MET A 134 -10.83 -0.77 10.83
C MET A 134 -11.18 -1.35 9.45
N ARG A 135 -12.19 -2.22 9.41
CA ARG A 135 -12.71 -2.79 8.16
C ARG A 135 -13.10 -1.73 7.17
N ASP A 136 -13.89 -0.75 7.59
CA ASP A 136 -14.38 0.31 6.73
C ASP A 136 -13.23 1.08 6.08
N VAL A 137 -12.19 1.39 6.87
CA VAL A 137 -11.06 2.18 6.41
C VAL A 137 -10.16 1.39 5.46
N MET A 138 -9.86 0.14 5.79
CA MET A 138 -9.07 -0.72 4.91
C MET A 138 -9.82 -1.04 3.62
N SER A 139 -11.11 -1.36 3.72
CA SER A 139 -11.97 -1.59 2.56
C SER A 139 -12.00 -0.36 1.67
N ALA A 140 -12.22 0.83 2.22
CA ALA A 140 -12.20 2.06 1.44
C ALA A 140 -10.85 2.34 0.76
N ALA A 141 -9.72 1.97 1.38
CA ALA A 141 -8.40 2.08 0.77
C ALA A 141 -8.18 1.06 -0.35
N LEU A 142 -8.63 -0.19 -0.17
CA LEU A 142 -8.52 -1.23 -1.19
C LEU A 142 -9.36 -0.90 -2.43
N HIS A 143 -10.55 -0.30 -2.26
CA HIS A 143 -11.38 0.20 -3.36
C HIS A 143 -10.74 1.34 -4.16
N ARG A 144 -9.65 1.96 -3.69
CA ARG A 144 -8.87 2.97 -4.46
C ARG A 144 -7.87 2.35 -5.41
N ILE A 145 -7.82 1.03 -5.51
CA ILE A 145 -6.82 0.31 -6.28
C ILE A 145 -7.51 -0.37 -7.45
N GLU A 146 -7.17 0.05 -8.66
CA GLU A 146 -7.55 -0.68 -9.88
C GLU A 146 -6.52 -1.80 -10.11
N ARG A 147 -6.99 -3.00 -10.46
CA ARG A 147 -6.15 -4.20 -10.61
C ARG A 147 -6.34 -4.84 -11.99
N ASP A 148 -5.30 -5.53 -12.46
CA ASP A 148 -5.39 -6.38 -13.65
C ASP A 148 -6.09 -7.73 -13.34
N ASP A 149 -6.27 -8.56 -14.37
CA ASP A 149 -6.90 -9.89 -14.26
C ASP A 149 -6.16 -10.85 -13.30
N LYS A 150 -4.88 -10.59 -13.03
CA LYS A 150 -4.07 -11.37 -12.07
C LYS A 150 -4.25 -10.87 -10.63
N GLY A 151 -4.97 -9.76 -10.46
CA GLY A 151 -5.20 -9.07 -9.19
C GLY A 151 -4.03 -8.20 -8.76
N ILE A 152 -3.12 -7.83 -9.67
CA ILE A 152 -1.99 -6.95 -9.35
C ILE A 152 -2.40 -5.50 -9.60
N PRO A 153 -2.11 -4.56 -8.69
CA PRO A 153 -2.44 -3.14 -8.90
C PRO A 153 -1.90 -2.58 -10.21
N ILE A 154 -2.71 -1.79 -10.90
CA ILE A 154 -2.35 -1.05 -12.12
C ILE A 154 -2.61 0.45 -11.98
N LYS A 155 -3.58 0.88 -11.15
CA LYS A 155 -3.78 2.30 -10.82
C LYS A 155 -4.09 2.49 -9.35
N LEU A 156 -3.70 3.64 -8.83
CA LEU A 156 -4.01 4.08 -7.46
C LEU A 156 -4.71 5.44 -7.50
N PHE A 157 -5.82 5.56 -6.77
CA PHE A 157 -6.55 6.80 -6.56
C PHE A 157 -6.33 7.32 -5.13
N PRO A 158 -5.22 8.02 -4.83
CA PRO A 158 -4.85 8.37 -3.46
C PRO A 158 -5.89 9.28 -2.79
N PHE A 159 -5.98 9.20 -1.46
CA PHE A 159 -6.81 10.11 -0.69
C PHE A 159 -6.20 11.52 -0.69
N THR A 160 -6.82 12.45 -1.39
CA THR A 160 -6.40 13.86 -1.43
C THR A 160 -6.87 14.68 -0.23
N ARG A 161 -7.69 14.07 0.66
CA ARG A 161 -8.26 14.68 1.85
C ARG A 161 -8.22 13.72 3.03
N SER A 162 -8.39 14.27 4.24
CA SER A 162 -8.45 13.51 5.49
C SER A 162 -9.68 12.59 5.57
N GLU A 163 -10.80 13.04 4.99
CA GLU A 163 -12.04 12.26 4.89
C GLU A 163 -11.89 11.14 3.86
N ILE A 164 -12.22 9.90 4.26
CA ILE A 164 -12.03 8.69 3.43
C ILE A 164 -13.27 8.34 2.62
N ARG A 165 -14.44 8.37 3.27
CA ARG A 165 -15.71 7.84 2.71
C ARG A 165 -16.17 8.60 1.47
N HIS A 166 -15.90 9.91 1.40
CA HIS A 166 -16.35 10.78 0.31
C HIS A 166 -15.19 11.49 -0.39
N ALA A 167 -13.95 11.00 -0.20
CA ALA A 167 -12.82 11.58 -0.90
C ALA A 167 -13.00 11.40 -2.42
N PRO A 168 -12.73 12.43 -3.23
CA PRO A 168 -12.83 12.32 -4.68
C PRO A 168 -11.78 11.36 -5.24
N THR A 169 -12.03 10.80 -6.43
CA THR A 169 -11.10 9.96 -7.22
C THR A 169 -10.55 10.74 -8.43
N MET A 170 -10.35 12.05 -8.27
CA MET A 170 -9.90 12.93 -9.35
C MET A 170 -8.41 12.78 -9.69
N ILE A 171 -7.60 12.29 -8.75
CA ILE A 171 -6.16 12.09 -8.95
C ILE A 171 -5.91 10.59 -9.10
N VAL A 172 -5.13 10.22 -10.12
CA VAL A 172 -4.72 8.85 -10.39
C VAL A 172 -3.21 8.78 -10.56
N ILE A 173 -2.63 7.69 -10.04
CA ILE A 173 -1.25 7.31 -10.25
C ILE A 173 -1.25 6.01 -11.05
N ASP A 174 -0.68 6.07 -12.25
CA ASP A 174 -0.55 4.94 -13.17
C ASP A 174 0.92 4.85 -13.63
N PRO A 175 1.65 3.76 -13.33
CA PRO A 175 3.07 3.62 -13.69
C PRO A 175 3.32 3.58 -15.20
N MET A 176 2.28 3.45 -16.02
CA MET A 176 2.36 3.51 -17.49
C MET A 176 2.14 4.92 -18.05
N LEU A 177 1.64 5.86 -17.25
CA LEU A 177 1.30 7.23 -17.65
C LEU A 177 2.16 8.25 -16.90
N SER A 178 2.62 9.30 -17.58
CA SER A 178 3.35 10.43 -16.96
C SER A 178 4.48 10.02 -16.01
N ALA A 179 5.19 8.93 -16.34
CA ALA A 179 6.24 8.31 -15.53
C ALA A 179 5.81 7.96 -14.09
N GLY A 180 4.53 7.61 -13.89
CA GLY A 180 3.97 7.28 -12.58
C GLY A 180 3.64 8.50 -11.71
N ARG A 181 3.78 9.72 -12.21
CA ARG A 181 3.38 10.90 -11.42
C ARG A 181 1.85 11.00 -11.31
N PRO A 182 1.32 11.57 -10.22
CA PRO A 182 -0.11 11.82 -10.09
C PRO A 182 -0.60 12.74 -11.20
N VAL A 183 -1.72 12.37 -11.81
CA VAL A 183 -2.39 13.15 -12.86
C VAL A 183 -3.90 13.19 -12.58
N ILE A 184 -4.59 14.12 -13.20
CA ILE A 184 -6.05 14.20 -13.17
C ILE A 184 -6.64 13.07 -14.01
N ALA A 185 -7.46 12.26 -13.37
CA ALA A 185 -8.17 11.13 -13.97
C ALA A 185 -8.94 11.56 -15.22
N GLY A 186 -8.78 10.82 -16.31
CA GLY A 186 -9.43 11.10 -17.59
C GLY A 186 -8.75 12.18 -18.45
N THR A 187 -7.75 12.91 -17.92
CA THR A 187 -7.04 13.96 -18.70
C THR A 187 -5.55 13.63 -18.92
N GLY A 188 -4.93 12.92 -17.97
CA GLY A 188 -3.49 12.63 -18.00
C GLY A 188 -2.58 13.83 -17.69
N LEU A 189 -3.17 14.96 -17.25
CA LEU A 189 -2.48 16.19 -16.87
C LEU A 189 -2.20 16.27 -15.37
#